data_AF-A0A9R0JPN8-F1
#
_entry.id   AF-A0A9R0JPN8-F1
#
_cell.length_a   1.000
_cell.length_b   1.000
_cell.length_c   1.000
_cell.angle_alpha   90.00
_cell.angle_beta   90.00
_cell.angle_gamma   90.00
#
_symmetry.space_group_name_H-M   'P 1'
#
loop_
_entity.id
_entity.type
_entity.pdbx_description
1 polymer ?
#
loop_
_entity_poly.entity_id
_entity_poly.type
_entity_poly.pdbx_seq_one_letter_code
_entity_poly.pdbx_strand_id
1 'polypeptide(L)'
;METMPEVINELETPMVPQTQANAQGLLVDNILILPETQDFTGKRIKDGLKVIEHAVVKVRDCVKYIKWSETRKNNFRDCVRLAKIGETKSLWLDVSTRWNSTYMMLKRASLYREAFMEMVIKDSSFKRCPDFEEWENLQKIQDVMEPFSDITKLFS
;
A
#
# COMPACT_ATOMS: atom_id res chain seq x y z
N MET A 1 39.03 70.21 -25.34
CA MET A 1 39.38 69.98 -23.93
C MET A 1 38.07 69.72 -23.20
N GLU A 2 37.75 68.56 -22.65
CA GLU A 2 38.37 67.25 -22.51
C GLU A 2 37.21 66.26 -22.30
N THR A 3 37.47 65.00 -22.60
CA THR A 3 36.59 63.83 -22.55
C THR A 3 36.36 63.28 -21.12
N MET A 4 35.10 62.90 -20.82
CA MET A 4 34.57 61.68 -20.14
C MET A 4 35.34 60.97 -18.98
N PRO A 5 34.66 60.30 -18.00
CA PRO A 5 33.94 59.05 -18.33
C PRO A 5 32.63 58.73 -17.55
N GLU A 6 32.03 57.66 -18.05
CA GLU A 6 30.80 56.94 -17.70
C GLU A 6 30.72 56.43 -16.25
N VAL A 7 29.49 56.32 -15.73
CA VAL A 7 29.10 55.18 -14.89
C VAL A 7 27.75 54.68 -15.41
N ILE A 8 27.82 53.50 -16.02
CA ILE A 8 26.68 52.67 -16.42
C ILE A 8 26.09 52.09 -15.13
N ASN A 9 24.78 52.21 -14.92
CA ASN A 9 24.11 51.31 -13.98
C ASN A 9 22.90 50.66 -14.65
N GLU A 10 22.84 49.36 -14.42
CA GLU A 10 22.21 48.33 -15.22
C GLU A 10 20.67 48.34 -15.15
N LEU A 11 20.05 48.23 -16.33
CA LEU A 11 18.95 47.31 -16.66
C LEU A 11 18.03 46.86 -15.51
N GLU A 12 16.91 47.57 -15.28
CA GLU A 12 15.69 46.93 -14.79
C GLU A 12 14.81 46.55 -15.98
N THR A 13 14.85 45.26 -16.31
CA THR A 13 13.93 44.58 -17.23
C THR A 13 12.56 44.35 -16.57
N PRO A 14 11.48 44.21 -17.35
CA PRO A 14 10.11 44.21 -16.82
C PRO A 14 9.83 42.98 -15.94
N MET A 15 9.10 43.23 -14.86
CA MET A 15 8.53 42.22 -13.96
C MET A 15 7.81 41.11 -14.75
N VAL A 16 8.42 39.93 -14.78
CA VAL A 16 7.71 38.67 -15.06
C VAL A 16 6.74 38.43 -13.91
N PRO A 17 5.44 38.16 -14.16
CA PRO A 17 4.55 37.70 -13.11
C PRO A 17 5.12 36.40 -12.54
N GLN A 18 5.61 36.44 -11.30
CA GLN A 18 5.92 35.22 -10.57
C GLN A 18 4.60 34.51 -10.30
N THR A 19 4.23 33.58 -11.18
CA THR A 19 3.31 32.51 -10.84
C THR A 19 4.01 31.68 -9.77
N GLN A 20 3.81 32.03 -8.51
CA GLN A 20 4.09 31.14 -7.40
C GLN A 20 3.13 29.95 -7.55
N ALA A 21 3.56 28.93 -8.27
CA ALA A 21 3.02 27.59 -8.11
C ALA A 21 3.39 27.15 -6.69
N ASN A 22 2.51 27.43 -5.75
CA ASN A 22 2.51 26.87 -4.41
C ASN A 22 2.19 25.37 -4.52
N ALA A 23 3.15 24.59 -5.01
CA ALA A 23 3.11 23.13 -4.96
C ALA A 23 3.32 22.69 -3.50
N GLN A 24 2.30 22.88 -2.66
CA GLN A 24 2.11 22.01 -1.50
C GLN A 24 1.65 20.65 -2.03
N GLY A 25 2.58 19.92 -2.66
CA GLY A 25 2.39 18.51 -2.95
C GLY A 25 2.26 17.78 -1.61
N LEU A 26 1.10 17.17 -1.37
CA LEU A 26 0.95 16.27 -0.24
C LEU A 26 1.70 14.98 -0.57
N LEU A 27 2.71 14.63 0.22
CA LEU A 27 3.41 13.36 0.13
C LEU A 27 2.43 12.21 0.37
N VAL A 28 1.92 11.64 -0.71
CA VAL A 28 1.26 10.33 -0.69
C VAL A 28 2.26 9.34 -1.27
N ASP A 29 2.82 8.51 -0.41
CA ASP A 29 3.69 7.38 -0.77
C ASP A 29 5.05 7.73 -1.40
N ASN A 30 5.72 8.82 -0.96
CA ASN A 30 7.11 9.18 -1.38
C ASN A 30 7.33 9.36 -2.90
N ILE A 31 6.26 9.44 -3.69
CA ILE A 31 6.33 9.70 -5.12
C ILE A 31 5.80 11.10 -5.38
N LEU A 32 6.52 11.87 -6.23
CA LEU A 32 6.01 13.10 -6.84
C LEU A 32 4.83 12.74 -7.74
N ILE A 33 3.65 12.63 -7.15
CA ILE A 33 2.40 12.57 -7.89
C ILE A 33 2.15 14.01 -8.36
N LEU A 34 2.42 14.27 -9.64
CA LEU A 34 2.00 15.53 -10.26
C LEU A 34 0.48 15.67 -10.04
N PRO A 35 -0.04 16.86 -9.68
CA PRO A 35 -1.45 17.04 -9.32
C PRO A 35 -2.42 16.44 -10.35
N GLU A 36 -2.06 16.42 -11.64
CA GLU A 36 -2.84 15.80 -12.71
C GLU A 36 -2.94 14.26 -12.65
N THR A 37 -2.08 13.58 -11.90
CA THR A 37 -2.02 12.10 -11.78
C THR A 37 -2.66 11.56 -10.49
N GLN A 38 -2.98 12.45 -9.54
CA GLN A 38 -3.50 12.09 -8.22
C GLN A 38 -4.89 11.43 -8.26
N ASP A 39 -5.71 11.77 -9.25
CA ASP A 39 -7.05 11.21 -9.42
C ASP A 39 -7.07 9.83 -10.09
N PHE A 40 -6.03 9.47 -10.87
CA PHE A 40 -6.11 8.30 -11.74
C PHE A 40 -5.73 6.98 -11.05
N THR A 41 -4.68 6.95 -10.23
CA THR A 41 -4.19 5.70 -9.62
C THR A 41 -4.69 5.53 -8.19
N GLY A 42 -4.43 6.48 -7.30
CA GLY A 42 -4.72 6.33 -5.87
C GLY A 42 -6.21 6.25 -5.52
N LYS A 43 -7.04 7.09 -6.13
CA LYS A 43 -8.49 7.14 -5.87
C LYS A 43 -9.23 5.95 -6.48
N ARG A 44 -8.95 5.63 -7.76
CA ARG A 44 -9.58 4.51 -8.46
C ARG A 44 -9.22 3.15 -7.84
N ILE A 45 -7.96 2.96 -7.42
CA ILE A 45 -7.56 1.73 -6.71
C ILE A 45 -8.27 1.62 -5.36
N LYS A 46 -8.41 2.72 -4.61
CA LYS A 46 -9.17 2.74 -3.36
C LYS A 46 -10.64 2.41 -3.59
N ASP A 47 -11.25 2.96 -4.63
CA ASP A 47 -12.65 2.66 -4.96
C ASP A 47 -12.83 1.21 -5.41
N GLY A 48 -11.87 0.64 -6.14
CA GLY A 48 -11.84 -0.79 -6.45
C GLY A 48 -11.70 -1.67 -5.20
N LEU A 49 -10.87 -1.26 -4.23
CA LEU A 49 -10.73 -1.96 -2.94
C LEU A 49 -12.01 -1.95 -2.12
N LYS A 50 -12.87 -0.92 -2.24
CA LYS A 50 -14.15 -0.87 -1.52
C LYS A 50 -15.08 -2.02 -1.88
N VAL A 51 -15.04 -2.49 -3.12
CA VAL A 51 -15.88 -3.61 -3.59
C VAL A 51 -15.60 -4.90 -2.81
N ILE A 52 -14.36 -5.09 -2.38
CA ILE A 52 -13.89 -6.27 -1.64
C ILE A 52 -13.50 -5.94 -0.20
N GLU A 53 -13.90 -4.76 0.30
CA GLU A 53 -13.44 -4.24 1.59
C GLU A 53 -13.70 -5.24 2.72
N HIS A 54 -14.83 -5.94 2.67
CA HIS A 54 -15.19 -6.98 3.64
C HIS A 54 -14.13 -8.09 3.73
N ALA A 55 -13.68 -8.63 2.59
CA ALA A 55 -12.66 -9.67 2.55
C ALA A 55 -11.30 -9.14 3.02
N VAL A 56 -10.95 -7.91 2.66
CA VAL A 56 -9.72 -7.24 3.12
C VAL A 56 -9.75 -7.03 4.65
N VAL A 57 -10.89 -6.62 5.21
CA VAL A 57 -11.08 -6.47 6.65
C VAL A 57 -10.94 -7.80 7.37
N LYS A 58 -11.51 -8.89 6.84
CA LYS A 58 -11.34 -10.24 7.38
C LYS A 58 -9.86 -10.66 7.43
N VAL A 59 -9.12 -10.52 6.34
CA VAL A 59 -7.67 -10.78 6.32
C VAL A 59 -6.95 -9.94 7.39
N ARG A 60 -7.26 -8.65 7.47
CA ARG A 60 -6.68 -7.74 8.45
C ARG A 60 -6.95 -8.20 9.89
N ASP A 61 -8.16 -8.64 10.17
CA ASP A 61 -8.55 -9.14 11.49
C ASP A 61 -7.86 -10.46 11.83
N CYS A 62 -7.70 -11.37 10.86
CA CYS A 62 -6.91 -12.58 11.01
C CYS A 62 -5.45 -12.27 11.37
N VAL A 63 -4.83 -11.35 10.65
CA VAL A 63 -3.44 -10.92 10.90
C VAL A 63 -3.32 -10.29 12.30
N LYS A 64 -4.26 -9.39 12.68
CA LYS A 64 -4.32 -8.82 14.03
C LYS A 64 -4.45 -9.88 15.11
N TYR A 65 -5.34 -10.85 14.91
CA TYR A 65 -5.56 -11.93 15.86
C TYR A 65 -4.29 -12.72 16.12
N ILE A 66 -3.60 -13.16 15.05
CA ILE A 66 -2.37 -13.95 15.15
C ILE A 66 -1.27 -13.15 15.84
N LYS A 67 -1.13 -11.87 15.50
CA LYS A 67 -0.06 -11.01 16.04
C LYS A 67 -0.30 -10.58 17.48
N TRP A 68 -1.53 -10.70 17.99
CA TRP A 68 -1.94 -10.22 19.31
C TRP A 68 -1.16 -10.82 20.47
N SER A 69 -0.82 -12.11 20.41
CA SER A 69 -0.08 -12.78 21.49
C SER A 69 0.91 -13.80 20.96
N GLU A 70 1.95 -14.08 21.74
CA GLU A 70 2.97 -15.04 21.33
C GLU A 70 2.42 -16.46 21.19
N THR A 71 1.48 -16.86 22.05
CA THR A 71 0.77 -18.14 21.93
C THR A 71 0.06 -18.28 20.58
N ARG A 72 -0.62 -17.22 20.10
CA ARG A 72 -1.31 -17.26 18.81
C ARG A 72 -0.33 -17.30 17.63
N LYS A 73 0.80 -16.60 17.72
CA LYS A 73 1.87 -16.72 16.74
C LYS A 73 2.44 -18.13 16.70
N ASN A 74 2.68 -18.74 17.86
CA ASN A 74 3.17 -20.11 17.96
C ASN A 74 2.18 -21.10 17.32
N ASN A 75 0.89 -20.99 17.68
CA ASN A 75 -0.16 -21.81 17.09
C ASN A 75 -0.21 -21.67 15.57
N PHE A 76 -0.12 -20.44 15.06
CA PHE A 76 -0.10 -20.20 13.63
C PHE A 76 1.14 -20.79 12.96
N ARG A 77 2.33 -20.70 13.57
CA ARG A 77 3.53 -21.38 13.05
C ARG A 77 3.36 -22.89 12.98
N ASP A 78 2.62 -23.49 13.90
CA ASP A 78 2.30 -24.92 13.81
C ASP A 78 1.37 -25.19 12.61
N CYS A 79 0.35 -24.35 12.41
CA CYS A 79 -0.54 -24.44 11.25
C CYS A 79 0.23 -24.31 9.93
N VAL A 80 1.21 -23.39 9.84
CA VAL A 80 2.11 -23.26 8.68
C VAL A 80 2.89 -24.57 8.42
N ARG A 81 3.38 -25.22 9.48
CA ARG A 81 4.07 -26.53 9.37
C ARG A 81 3.12 -27.64 8.93
N LEU A 82 1.90 -27.68 9.46
CA LEU A 82 0.86 -28.66 9.09
C LEU A 82 0.45 -28.51 7.62
N ALA A 83 0.26 -27.27 7.18
CA ALA A 83 -0.02 -26.93 5.78
C ALA A 83 1.18 -27.12 4.83
N LYS A 84 2.34 -27.55 5.34
CA LYS A 84 3.58 -27.78 4.57
C LYS A 84 4.03 -26.56 3.75
N ILE A 85 3.76 -25.36 4.27
CA ILE A 85 4.16 -24.11 3.62
C ILE A 85 5.64 -23.86 3.92
N GLY A 86 6.46 -23.75 2.86
CA GLY A 86 7.88 -23.46 2.97
C GLY A 86 8.24 -21.98 3.17
N GLU A 87 7.23 -21.08 3.19
CA GLU A 87 7.43 -19.67 3.44
C GLU A 87 7.73 -19.41 4.92
N THR A 88 8.76 -18.61 5.18
CA THR A 88 9.26 -18.32 6.54
C THR A 88 9.00 -16.88 6.95
N LYS A 89 8.57 -16.03 6.02
CA LYS A 89 8.37 -14.61 6.28
C LYS A 89 7.13 -14.36 7.12
N SER A 90 7.25 -13.51 8.15
CA SER A 90 6.15 -13.16 9.04
C SER A 90 4.99 -12.44 8.32
N LEU A 91 3.77 -12.54 8.89
CA LEU A 91 2.62 -11.74 8.46
C LEU A 91 2.79 -10.27 8.88
N TRP A 92 2.46 -9.35 7.98
CA TRP A 92 2.50 -7.91 8.23
C TRP A 92 1.09 -7.34 8.16
N LEU A 93 0.81 -6.39 9.05
CA LEU A 93 -0.44 -5.64 9.04
C LEU A 93 -0.28 -4.44 8.11
N ASP A 94 -1.32 -4.14 7.35
CA ASP A 94 -1.32 -2.99 6.46
C ASP A 94 -1.50 -1.65 7.22
N VAL A 95 -1.20 -0.57 6.50
CA VAL A 95 -1.70 0.78 6.80
C VAL A 95 -2.94 0.99 5.94
N SER A 96 -4.12 1.01 6.54
CA SER A 96 -5.41 0.99 5.81
C SER A 96 -5.63 2.19 4.88
N THR A 97 -4.91 3.29 5.09
CA THR A 97 -4.97 4.48 4.24
C THR A 97 -4.10 4.37 2.98
N ARG A 98 -3.21 3.36 2.90
CA ARG A 98 -2.23 3.12 1.82
C ARG A 98 -2.50 1.80 1.11
N TRP A 99 -2.95 1.88 -0.14
CA TRP A 99 -3.28 0.71 -0.94
C TRP A 99 -2.06 -0.20 -1.19
N ASN A 100 -0.85 0.38 -1.33
CA ASN A 100 0.40 -0.39 -1.46
C ASN A 100 0.64 -1.32 -0.27
N SER A 101 0.42 -0.80 0.94
CA SER A 101 0.54 -1.57 2.18
C SER A 101 -0.54 -2.65 2.28
N THR A 102 -1.76 -2.33 1.83
CA THR A 102 -2.87 -3.30 1.73
C THR A 102 -2.50 -4.43 0.76
N TYR A 103 -2.06 -4.10 -0.45
CA TYR A 103 -1.62 -5.08 -1.45
C TYR A 103 -0.52 -5.99 -0.91
N MET A 104 0.50 -5.45 -0.25
CA MET A 104 1.59 -6.24 0.33
C MET A 104 1.10 -7.17 1.46
N MET A 105 0.17 -6.71 2.31
CA MET A 105 -0.47 -7.57 3.32
C MET A 105 -1.23 -8.71 2.66
N LEU A 106 -2.07 -8.40 1.66
CA LEU A 106 -2.83 -9.42 0.94
C LEU A 106 -1.87 -10.42 0.28
N LYS A 107 -0.86 -9.94 -0.46
CA LYS A 107 0.09 -10.80 -1.18
C LYS A 107 0.79 -11.76 -0.25
N ARG A 108 1.17 -11.29 0.96
CA ARG A 108 1.74 -12.15 1.99
C ARG A 108 0.71 -13.11 2.58
N ALA A 109 -0.51 -12.66 2.85
CA ALA A 109 -1.57 -13.48 3.45
C ALA A 109 -2.00 -14.63 2.54
N SER A 110 -2.08 -14.42 1.22
CA SER A 110 -2.43 -15.46 0.24
C SER A 110 -1.48 -16.67 0.28
N LEU A 111 -0.18 -16.45 0.54
CA LEU A 111 0.80 -17.53 0.72
C LEU A 111 0.49 -18.44 1.92
N TYR A 112 -0.32 -17.94 2.85
CA TYR A 112 -0.68 -18.62 4.09
C TYR A 112 -2.16 -19.03 4.16
N ARG A 113 -2.89 -19.02 3.04
CA ARG A 113 -4.31 -19.40 2.96
C ARG A 113 -4.60 -20.71 3.70
N GLU A 114 -3.86 -21.77 3.40
CA GLU A 114 -4.04 -23.08 4.03
C GLU A 114 -3.76 -23.04 5.54
N ALA A 115 -2.73 -22.30 5.97
CA ALA A 115 -2.45 -22.13 7.40
C ALA A 115 -3.56 -21.37 8.14
N PHE A 116 -4.24 -20.42 7.48
CA PHE A 116 -5.41 -19.77 8.05
C PHE A 116 -6.57 -20.75 8.22
N MET A 117 -6.79 -21.65 7.26
CA MET A 117 -7.82 -22.69 7.36
C MET A 117 -7.54 -23.66 8.50
N GLU A 118 -6.29 -24.11 8.66
CA GLU A 118 -5.85 -24.91 9.80
C GLU A 118 -6.04 -24.17 11.14
N MET A 119 -5.83 -22.84 11.17
CA MET A 119 -6.04 -22.02 12.36
C MET A 119 -7.53 -21.96 12.76
N VAL A 120 -8.46 -21.91 11.80
CA VAL A 120 -9.91 -21.96 12.06
C VAL A 120 -10.30 -23.27 12.75
N ILE A 121 -9.69 -24.39 12.32
CA ILE A 121 -9.94 -25.72 12.91
C ILE A 121 -9.33 -25.79 14.32
N LYS A 122 -8.10 -25.28 14.49
CA LYS A 122 -7.33 -25.38 15.74
C LYS A 122 -7.86 -24.47 16.86
N ASP A 123 -8.35 -23.29 16.53
CA ASP A 123 -8.77 -22.27 17.51
C ASP A 123 -10.17 -21.74 17.20
N SER A 124 -11.15 -22.17 17.99
CA SER A 124 -12.55 -21.75 17.85
C SER A 124 -12.79 -20.25 18.05
N SER A 125 -11.83 -19.52 18.62
CA SER A 125 -11.87 -18.05 18.73
C SER A 125 -11.44 -17.35 17.43
N PHE A 126 -10.87 -18.08 16.47
CA PHE A 126 -10.45 -17.58 15.17
C PHE A 126 -11.61 -17.59 14.14
N LYS A 127 -12.53 -16.63 14.25
CA LYS A 127 -13.82 -16.66 13.53
C LYS A 127 -13.92 -15.82 12.25
N ARG A 128 -12.94 -14.94 11.97
CA ARG A 128 -13.03 -13.93 10.90
C ARG A 128 -12.21 -14.25 9.65
N CYS A 129 -11.99 -15.53 9.35
CA CYS A 129 -11.25 -15.94 8.15
C CYS A 129 -12.09 -15.73 6.88
N PRO A 130 -11.49 -15.25 5.77
CA PRO A 130 -12.17 -15.28 4.48
C PRO A 130 -12.55 -16.70 4.07
N ASP A 131 -13.69 -16.84 3.41
CA ASP A 131 -14.13 -18.09 2.80
C ASP A 131 -13.47 -18.34 1.44
N PHE A 132 -13.81 -19.45 0.80
CA PHE A 132 -13.24 -19.83 -0.49
C PHE A 132 -13.45 -18.74 -1.56
N GLU A 133 -14.67 -18.24 -1.71
CA GLU A 133 -15.01 -17.25 -2.74
C GLU A 133 -14.32 -15.91 -2.48
N GLU A 134 -14.26 -15.48 -1.22
CA GLU A 134 -13.54 -14.29 -0.81
C GLU A 134 -12.04 -14.41 -1.11
N TRP A 135 -11.42 -15.57 -0.87
CA TRP A 135 -10.02 -15.82 -1.25
C TRP A 135 -9.80 -15.75 -2.76
N GLU A 136 -10.71 -16.32 -3.57
CA GLU A 136 -10.62 -16.22 -5.04
C GLU A 136 -10.75 -14.76 -5.52
N ASN A 137 -11.63 -13.97 -4.90
CA ASN A 137 -11.78 -12.56 -5.24
C ASN A 137 -10.58 -11.72 -4.78
N LEU A 138 -9.96 -12.07 -3.65
CA LEU A 138 -8.69 -11.49 -3.21
C LEU A 138 -7.55 -11.82 -4.16
N GLN A 139 -7.52 -13.00 -4.79
CA GLN A 139 -6.49 -13.30 -5.80
C GLN A 139 -6.68 -12.43 -7.04
N LYS A 140 -7.91 -12.32 -7.56
CA LYS A 140 -8.21 -11.48 -8.74
C LYS A 140 -7.80 -10.01 -8.52
N ILE A 141 -8.03 -9.45 -7.33
CA ILE A 141 -7.63 -8.07 -7.06
C ILE A 141 -6.11 -7.91 -7.00
N GLN A 142 -5.39 -8.93 -6.52
CA GLN A 142 -3.94 -8.91 -6.46
C GLN A 142 -3.35 -8.87 -7.86
N ASP A 143 -3.89 -9.68 -8.78
CA ASP A 143 -3.48 -9.70 -10.18
C ASP A 143 -3.70 -8.35 -10.85
N VAL A 144 -4.81 -7.67 -10.54
CA VAL A 144 -5.09 -6.31 -11.02
C VAL A 144 -4.13 -5.28 -10.41
N MET A 145 -3.76 -5.43 -9.13
CA MET A 145 -2.92 -4.46 -8.41
C MET A 145 -1.42 -4.61 -8.67
N GLU A 146 -0.97 -5.80 -9.02
CA GLU A 146 0.45 -6.11 -9.18
C GLU A 146 1.18 -5.15 -10.14
N PRO A 147 0.67 -4.88 -11.36
CA PRO A 147 1.32 -3.94 -12.28
C PRO A 147 1.45 -2.54 -11.69
N PHE A 148 0.42 -2.04 -11.00
CA PHE A 148 0.46 -0.72 -10.35
C PHE A 148 1.49 -0.69 -9.21
N SER A 149 1.62 -1.79 -8.47
CA SER A 149 2.60 -1.89 -7.38
C SER A 149 4.02 -1.88 -7.91
N ASP A 150 4.28 -2.57 -9.03
CA ASP A 150 5.61 -2.62 -9.63
C ASP A 150 6.00 -1.29 -10.27
N ILE A 151 5.05 -0.61 -10.93
CA ILE A 151 5.24 0.78 -11.40
C ILE A 151 5.58 1.68 -10.20
N THR A 152 4.84 1.58 -9.10
CA THR A 152 5.09 2.40 -7.89
C THR A 152 6.52 2.19 -7.38
N LYS A 153 6.99 0.93 -7.29
CA LYS A 153 8.35 0.61 -6.83
C LYS A 153 9.45 1.17 -7.74
N LEU A 154 9.16 1.40 -9.02
CA LEU A 154 10.13 1.95 -9.97
C LEU A 154 10.44 3.42 -9.71
N PHE A 155 9.50 4.16 -9.12
CA PHE A 155 9.59 5.60 -8.88
C PHE A 155 9.83 5.97 -7.41
N SER A 156 10.06 5.00 -6.53
CA SER A 156 10.16 5.15 -5.07
C SER A 156 11.54 4.85 -4.50
#